data_AF-A0A655RUW3-F1
#
_entry.id   AF-A0A655RUW3-F1
#
_cell.length_a   1.000
_cell.length_b   1.000
_cell.length_c   1.000
_cell.angle_alpha   90.00
_cell.angle_beta   90.00
_cell.angle_gamma   90.00
#
_symmetry.space_group_name_H-M   'P 1'
#
loop_
_entity.id
_entity.type
_entity.pdbx_description
1 polymer ?
#
loop_
_entity_poly.entity_id
_entity_poly.type
_entity_poly.pdbx_seq_one_letter_code
_entity_poly.pdbx_strand_id
1 'polypeptide(L)' 'MRNVYFFPSALALKVWLEKTGFVDVRIVDENITSLGEQRTTEWMTHNSLPDYVDPQDPSKTIEGYPAPRRAILIAKKP' A
#
# COMPACT_ATOMS: atom_id res chain seq x y z
N MET A 1 2.16 -7.17 10.42
CA MET A 1 2.62 -5.87 11.04
C MET A 1 1.71 -5.52 12.20
N ARG A 2 2.23 -4.96 13.32
CA ARG A 2 1.38 -4.48 14.44
C ARG A 2 0.96 -3.03 14.21
N ASN A 3 -0.15 -2.60 14.82
CA ASN A 3 -0.66 -1.23 14.78
C ASN A 3 -1.01 -0.72 13.38
N VAL A 4 -1.66 -1.56 12.56
CA VAL A 4 -2.21 -1.16 11.25
C VAL A 4 -3.74 -1.16 11.34
N TYR A 5 -4.37 -0.07 10.89
CA TYR A 5 -5.79 0.21 11.18
C TYR A 5 -6.68 0.23 9.94
N PHE A 6 -6.45 1.17 9.01
CA PHE A 6 -7.33 1.38 7.86
C PHE A 6 -6.60 1.08 6.55
N PHE A 7 -7.19 0.22 5.72
CA PHE A 7 -6.80 -0.04 4.33
C PHE A 7 -7.95 0.35 3.38
N PRO A 8 -8.21 1.65 3.17
CA PRO A 8 -9.24 2.08 2.23
C PRO A 8 -8.86 1.70 0.80
N SER A 9 -9.85 1.54 -0.08
CA SER A 9 -9.59 1.61 -1.51
C SER A 9 -9.08 3.01 -1.88
N ALA A 10 -8.34 3.14 -2.99
CA ALA A 10 -7.86 4.44 -3.46
C ALA A 10 -9.03 5.45 -3.66
N LEU A 11 -10.18 4.96 -4.13
CA LEU A 11 -11.41 5.74 -4.26
C LEU A 11 -11.97 6.20 -2.91
N ALA A 12 -11.98 5.33 -1.90
CA ALA A 12 -12.43 5.71 -0.56
C ALA A 12 -11.49 6.76 0.07
N LEU A 13 -10.17 6.60 -0.10
CA LEU A 13 -9.19 7.58 0.39
C LEU A 13 -9.31 8.92 -0.32
N LYS A 14 -9.61 8.92 -1.63
CA LYS A 14 -9.95 10.15 -2.37
C LYS A 14 -11.13 10.89 -1.73
N VAL A 15 -12.23 10.20 -1.46
CA VAL A 15 -13.41 10.79 -0.80
C VAL A 15 -13.07 11.31 0.59
N TRP A 16 -12.19 10.62 1.32
CA TRP A 16 -11.75 11.10 2.64
C TRP A 16 -10.96 12.41 2.54
N LEU A 17 -10.07 12.56 1.55
CA LEU A 17 -9.36 13.83 1.31
C LEU A 17 -10.33 14.96 0.95
N GLU A 18 -11.33 14.69 0.10
CA GLU A 18 -12.37 15.68 -0.24
C GLU A 18 -13.16 16.09 1.02
N LYS A 19 -13.49 15.14 1.90
CA LYS A 19 -14.19 15.40 3.17
C LYS A 19 -13.36 16.20 4.16
N THR A 20 -12.03 16.14 4.12
CA THR A 20 -11.15 16.94 4.99
C THR A 20 -10.86 18.33 4.42
N GLY A 21 -11.46 18.69 3.28
CA GLY A 21 -11.39 20.04 2.69
C GLY A 21 -10.32 20.20 1.61
N PHE A 22 -9.69 19.12 1.13
CA PHE A 22 -8.84 19.18 -0.05
C PHE A 22 -9.67 19.26 -1.34
N VAL A 23 -9.12 19.92 -2.36
CA VAL A 23 -9.69 20.03 -3.71
C VAL A 23 -8.72 19.45 -4.74
N ASP A 24 -9.19 19.26 -5.98
CA ASP A 24 -8.41 18.68 -7.08
C ASP A 24 -7.75 17.32 -6.72
N VAL A 25 -8.46 16.46 -5.97
CA VAL A 25 -7.93 15.16 -5.51
C VAL A 25 -7.86 14.18 -6.68
N ARG A 26 -6.63 13.74 -7.00
CA ARG A 26 -6.33 12.82 -8.11
C ARG A 26 -5.58 11.61 -7.58
N ILE A 27 -6.00 10.42 -7.98
CA ILE A 27 -5.21 9.20 -7.87
C ILE A 27 -4.28 9.19 -9.08
N VAL A 28 -2.98 9.29 -8.86
CA VAL A 28 -1.97 9.41 -9.94
C VAL A 28 -1.23 8.11 -10.19
N ASP A 29 -1.21 7.20 -9.23
CA ASP A 29 -0.66 5.85 -9.36
C ASP A 29 -1.36 4.90 -8.38
N GLU A 30 -1.49 3.64 -8.77
CA GLU A 30 -1.89 2.53 -7.90
C GLU A 30 -1.20 1.26 -8.39
N ASN A 31 -0.36 0.64 -7.56
CA ASN A 31 0.41 -0.53 -7.95
C ASN A 31 0.58 -1.54 -6.81
N ILE A 32 0.71 -2.81 -7.19
CA ILE A 32 1.08 -3.90 -6.28
C ILE A 32 2.57 -3.78 -6.00
N THR A 33 2.95 -3.84 -4.72
CA THR A 33 4.37 -3.79 -4.34
C THR A 33 5.04 -5.08 -4.79
N SER A 34 6.03 -4.98 -5.66
CA SER A 34 6.70 -6.16 -6.21
C SER A 34 7.83 -6.67 -5.30
N LEU A 35 8.15 -7.96 -5.39
CA LEU A 35 9.34 -8.53 -4.72
C LEU A 35 10.66 -7.97 -5.27
N GLY A 36 10.65 -7.43 -6.50
CA GLY A 36 11.80 -6.73 -7.06
C GLY A 36 11.99 -5.33 -6.48
N GLU A 37 10.92 -4.68 -6.04
CA GLU A 37 10.94 -3.37 -5.41
C GLU A 37 11.35 -3.47 -3.94
N GLN A 38 10.65 -4.29 -3.16
CA GLN A 38 10.88 -4.48 -1.73
C GLN A 38 11.45 -5.87 -1.43
N ARG A 39 12.72 -5.92 -1.03
CA ARG A 39 13.44 -7.16 -0.70
C ARG A 39 14.58 -6.92 0.28
N THR A 40 15.15 -8.00 0.79
CA THR A 40 16.39 -7.95 1.57
C THR A 40 17.58 -7.61 0.66
N THR A 41 18.60 -7.00 1.24
CA THR A 41 19.87 -6.68 0.55
C THR A 41 21.01 -6.85 1.55
N GLU A 42 22.25 -6.71 1.09
CA GLU A 42 23.43 -6.70 1.98
C GLU A 42 23.34 -5.61 3.06
N TRP A 43 22.58 -4.53 2.81
CA TRP A 43 22.39 -3.40 3.71
C TRP A 43 21.14 -3.54 4.60
N MET A 44 20.15 -4.33 4.18
CA MET A 44 18.90 -4.55 4.92
C MET A 44 18.67 -6.06 5.05
N THR A 45 19.14 -6.60 6.17
CA THR A 45 19.32 -8.05 6.39
C THR A 45 18.21 -8.71 7.22
N HIS A 46 17.19 -7.95 7.62
CA HIS A 46 16.02 -8.47 8.34
C HIS A 46 14.91 -8.86 7.36
N ASN A 47 13.84 -9.49 7.86
CA ASN A 47 12.69 -9.88 7.04
C ASN A 47 12.14 -8.71 6.18
N SER A 48 11.74 -9.02 4.96
CA SER A 48 11.18 -8.09 3.97
C SER A 48 9.91 -8.66 3.34
N LEU A 49 9.43 -8.04 2.26
CA LEU A 49 8.17 -8.42 1.62
C LEU A 49 8.04 -9.92 1.28
N PRO A 50 9.09 -10.62 0.77
CA PRO A 50 9.00 -12.05 0.52
C PRO A 50 8.61 -12.89 1.76
N ASP A 51 8.97 -12.44 2.96
CA ASP A 51 8.67 -13.13 4.22
C ASP A 51 7.24 -12.88 4.73
N TYR A 52 6.51 -11.96 4.08
CA TYR A 52 5.18 -11.50 4.51
C TYR A 52 4.07 -11.78 3.50
N VAL A 53 4.39 -12.35 2.34
CA VAL A 53 3.43 -12.84 1.35
C VAL A 53 3.26 -14.35 1.44
N ASP A 54 2.11 -14.86 1.05
CA ASP A 54 1.87 -16.31 1.00
C ASP A 54 2.80 -16.94 -0.06
N PRO A 55 3.63 -17.94 0.31
CA PRO A 55 4.58 -18.56 -0.61
C PRO A 55 3.92 -19.37 -1.73
N GLN A 56 2.65 -19.76 -1.57
CA GLN A 56 1.87 -20.47 -2.60
C GLN A 56 1.01 -19.50 -3.43
N ASP A 57 0.68 -18.32 -2.90
CA ASP A 57 -0.12 -17.30 -3.57
C ASP A 57 0.38 -15.87 -3.24
N PRO A 58 1.34 -15.31 -4.00
CA PRO A 58 1.90 -13.98 -3.74
C PRO A 58 0.90 -12.82 -3.87
N SER A 59 -0.34 -13.08 -4.31
CA SER A 59 -1.42 -12.10 -4.28
C SER A 59 -1.99 -11.87 -2.88
N LYS A 60 -1.56 -12.65 -1.88
CA LYS A 60 -1.97 -12.57 -0.49
C LYS A 60 -0.81 -12.37 0.48
N THR A 61 -1.11 -11.80 1.65
CA THR A 61 -0.22 -11.82 2.81
C THR A 61 -0.24 -13.20 3.46
N ILE A 62 0.74 -13.48 4.32
CA ILE A 62 0.77 -14.73 5.13
C ILE A 62 -0.46 -14.91 6.03
N GLU A 63 -1.14 -13.82 6.38
CA GLU A 63 -2.40 -13.85 7.13
C GLU A 63 -3.64 -14.07 6.25
N GLY A 64 -3.48 -14.16 4.92
CA GLY A 64 -4.54 -14.43 3.96
C GLY A 64 -5.26 -13.19 3.39
N TYR A 65 -4.82 -11.97 3.73
CA TYR A 65 -5.35 -10.72 3.18
C TYR A 65 -4.77 -10.43 1.79
N PRO A 66 -5.35 -9.51 0.98
CA PRO A 66 -4.70 -9.06 -0.26
C PRO A 66 -3.28 -8.53 -0.01
N ALA A 67 -2.34 -8.87 -0.89
CA ALA A 67 -0.95 -8.44 -0.81
C ALA A 67 -0.81 -6.91 -0.88
N PRO A 68 0.30 -6.35 -0.38
CA PRO A 68 0.48 -4.90 -0.29
C PRO A 68 0.33 -4.19 -1.63
N ARG A 69 -0.66 -3.30 -1.69
CA ARG A 69 -0.90 -2.38 -2.79
C ARG A 69 -0.78 -0.94 -2.28
N ARG A 70 -0.12 -0.09 -3.04
CA ARG A 70 0.10 1.32 -2.70
C ARG A 70 -0.54 2.20 -3.76
N ALA A 71 -1.20 3.26 -3.32
CA ALA A 71 -1.76 4.29 -4.19
C ALA A 71 -1.16 5.64 -3.83
N ILE A 72 -0.91 6.46 -4.86
CA ILE A 72 -0.41 7.83 -4.71
C ILE A 72 -1.54 8.78 -5.08
N LEU A 73 -1.90 9.66 -4.15
CA LEU A 73 -2.90 10.70 -4.37
C LEU A 73 -2.23 12.08 -4.26
N ILE A 74 -2.61 12.99 -5.15
CA ILE A 74 -2.21 14.40 -5.11
C ILE A 74 -3.48 15.24 -4.97
N ALA A 75 -3.43 16.25 -4.10
CA ALA A 75 -4.53 17.18 -3.87
C ALA A 75 -3.99 18.59 -3.58
N LYS A 76 -4.87 19.59 -3.64
CA LYS A 76 -4.56 20.98 -3.28
C LYS A 76 -5.32 21.37 -2.02
N LYS A 77 -4.65 22.12 -1.14
CA LYS A 77 -5.36 22.91 -0.13
C LYS A 77 -5.95 24.14 -0.84
N PRO A 78 -7.25 24.45 -0.66
CA PRO A 78 -7.88 25.61 -1.27
C PRO A 78 -7.15 26.92 -1.01
#